data_AF-A0A7J7GCU1-F1
#
_entry.id   AF-A0A7J7GCU1-F1
#
_cell.length_a   1.000
_cell.length_b   1.000
_cell.length_c   1.000
_cell.angle_alpha   90.00
_cell.angle_beta   90.00
_cell.angle_gamma   90.00
#
_symmetry.space_group_name_H-M   'P 1'
#
loop_
_entity.id
_entity.type
_entity.pdbx_description
1 polymer ?
#
loop_
_entity_poly.entity_id
_entity_poly.type
_entity_poly.pdbx_seq_one_letter_code
_entity_poly.pdbx_strand_id
1 'polypeptide(L)'
;MAEIEDVEENEASDLKNGDHLMLASMFDAQFVDFIRNLEAGIRESVVDVYSHPKSKVAVVLVELQHKSGESDVDYIKQLKSFVEKQCPEITDLLSRNVTLAEDLAKIGKGGSSRPEHRSSGGSKRVLLGTLHRDLQEASQQLDTLKTEKTKIESEASMYCNLAGKMESNLKSLSDAYNSLEQANFHLEKEIKALKSGGATPILDVEAVKAKAREEAQKESEAELNDLLVCLGQEQNKVEKLSVRLLELGEDVDKLLEGIGDDIGLLEDVEVEED
;
A
#
# COMPACT_ATOMS: atom_id res chain seq x y z
N MET A 1 -12.98 -37.27 54.58
CA MET A 1 -13.69 -38.52 54.27
C MET A 1 -13.62 -38.70 52.77
N ALA A 2 -12.67 -39.53 52.33
CA ALA A 2 -12.53 -40.17 51.03
C ALA A 2 -11.10 -40.74 51.02
N GLU A 3 -10.97 -41.97 51.48
CA GLU A 3 -9.76 -42.80 51.35
C GLU A 3 -9.40 -42.89 49.87
N ILE A 4 -8.14 -42.62 49.54
CA ILE A 4 -7.56 -43.09 48.29
C ILE A 4 -6.55 -44.15 48.70
N GLU A 5 -7.02 -45.36 48.52
CA GLU A 5 -6.39 -46.65 48.73
C GLU A 5 -5.11 -46.74 47.89
N ASP A 6 -3.99 -47.08 48.54
CA ASP A 6 -2.78 -47.55 47.89
C ASP A 6 -3.11 -48.88 47.18
N VAL A 7 -3.46 -48.80 45.89
CA VAL A 7 -3.65 -49.98 45.04
C VAL A 7 -2.30 -50.35 44.42
N GLU A 8 -1.66 -51.31 45.09
CA GLU A 8 -0.78 -52.35 44.57
C GLU A 8 -0.09 -52.07 43.22
N GLU A 9 1.20 -51.73 43.31
CA GLU A 9 2.15 -52.17 42.30
C GLU A 9 2.03 -53.70 42.13
N ASN A 10 1.99 -54.14 40.88
CA ASN A 10 2.46 -55.43 40.38
C ASN A 10 1.41 -56.49 39.96
N GLU A 11 0.63 -56.23 38.91
CA GLU A 11 0.01 -57.30 38.09
C GLU A 11 -0.11 -56.95 36.57
N ALA A 12 0.87 -56.26 36.00
CA ALA A 12 0.83 -55.91 34.55
C ALA A 12 1.90 -56.60 33.69
N SER A 13 2.72 -57.49 34.26
CA SER A 13 3.85 -58.13 33.58
C SER A 13 3.55 -59.52 33.01
N ASP A 14 2.49 -60.20 33.45
CA ASP A 14 2.20 -61.60 33.04
C ASP A 14 1.22 -61.76 31.86
N LEU A 15 0.51 -60.71 31.45
CA LEU A 15 -0.42 -60.79 30.31
C LEU A 15 0.25 -60.78 28.94
N LYS A 16 1.51 -60.30 28.83
CA LYS A 16 2.20 -60.15 27.54
C LYS A 16 2.62 -61.47 26.88
N ASN A 17 2.86 -62.53 27.66
CA ASN A 17 3.30 -63.80 27.10
C ASN A 17 2.14 -64.68 26.60
N GLY A 18 0.93 -64.48 27.11
CA GLY A 18 -0.25 -65.27 26.72
C GLY A 18 -0.76 -64.96 25.31
N ASP A 19 -0.78 -63.68 24.94
CA ASP A 19 -1.32 -63.22 23.65
C ASP A 19 -0.41 -63.62 22.47
N HIS A 20 0.91 -63.64 22.69
CA HIS A 20 1.87 -64.15 21.71
C HIS A 20 1.76 -65.67 21.50
N LEU A 21 1.29 -66.43 22.52
CA LEU A 21 1.07 -67.87 22.43
C LEU A 21 -0.15 -68.21 21.56
N MET A 22 -1.22 -67.41 21.62
CA MET A 22 -2.36 -67.55 20.69
C MET A 22 -1.96 -67.21 19.25
N LEU A 23 -1.19 -66.13 19.05
CA LEU A 23 -0.72 -65.72 17.73
C LEU A 23 0.22 -66.75 17.11
N ALA A 24 1.13 -67.34 17.91
CA ALA A 24 2.03 -68.42 17.47
C ALA A 24 1.32 -69.75 17.17
N SER A 25 0.12 -69.97 17.73
CA SER A 25 -0.71 -71.14 17.47
C SER A 25 -1.52 -71.03 16.17
N MET A 26 -1.92 -69.82 15.79
CA MET A 26 -2.80 -69.56 14.64
C MET A 26 -2.08 -69.06 13.38
N PHE A 27 -0.89 -68.49 13.51
CA PHE A 27 -0.15 -67.85 12.42
C PHE A 27 1.28 -68.38 12.30
N ASP A 28 1.86 -68.25 11.11
CA ASP A 28 3.25 -68.64 10.88
C ASP A 28 4.24 -67.71 11.59
N ALA A 29 5.48 -68.20 11.75
CA ALA A 29 6.52 -67.46 12.46
C ALA A 29 6.83 -66.10 11.81
N GLN A 30 6.71 -65.99 10.48
CA GLN A 30 7.00 -64.74 9.77
C GLN A 30 5.98 -63.65 10.11
N PHE A 31 4.69 -64.02 10.15
CA PHE A 31 3.63 -63.09 10.52
C PHE A 31 3.71 -62.69 12.00
N VAL A 32 3.99 -63.64 12.89
CA VAL A 32 4.14 -63.36 14.32
C VAL A 32 5.33 -62.42 14.59
N ASP A 33 6.45 -62.63 13.91
CA ASP A 33 7.62 -61.76 14.02
C ASP A 33 7.35 -60.36 13.43
N PHE A 34 6.60 -60.27 12.33
CA PHE A 34 6.15 -58.98 11.79
C PHE A 34 5.30 -58.20 12.80
N ILE A 35 4.30 -58.84 13.42
CA ILE A 35 3.44 -58.20 14.42
C ILE A 35 4.26 -57.76 15.63
N ARG A 36 5.23 -58.57 16.08
CA ARG A 36 6.11 -58.21 17.20
C ARG A 36 6.95 -56.97 16.91
N ASN A 37 7.52 -56.89 15.71
CA ASN A 37 8.30 -55.73 15.27
C ASN A 37 7.44 -54.48 15.11
N LEU A 38 6.22 -54.63 14.58
CA LEU A 38 5.25 -53.55 14.44
C LEU A 38 4.81 -53.02 15.82
N GLU A 39 4.48 -53.91 16.74
CA GLU A 39 4.09 -53.55 18.10
C GLU A 39 5.22 -52.81 18.83
N ALA A 40 6.47 -53.28 18.71
CA ALA A 40 7.63 -52.61 19.28
C ALA A 40 7.79 -51.18 18.73
N GLY A 41 7.69 -51.00 17.41
CA GLY A 41 7.79 -49.69 16.77
C GLY A 41 6.64 -48.74 17.14
N ILE A 42 5.40 -49.24 17.23
CA ILE A 42 4.25 -48.44 17.69
C ILE A 42 4.46 -48.03 19.15
N ARG A 43 4.91 -48.94 20.02
CA ARG A 43 5.13 -48.66 21.43
C ARG A 43 6.20 -47.59 21.63
N GLU A 44 7.32 -47.70 20.91
CA GLU A 44 8.39 -46.69 20.94
C GLU A 44 7.90 -45.33 20.44
N SER A 45 7.15 -45.30 19.34
CA SER A 45 6.57 -44.06 18.80
C SER A 45 5.56 -43.41 19.76
N VAL A 46 4.69 -44.21 20.40
CA VAL A 46 3.75 -43.70 21.40
C VAL A 46 4.51 -43.13 22.60
N VAL A 47 5.54 -43.81 23.10
CA VAL A 47 6.37 -43.28 24.18
C VAL A 47 7.02 -41.96 23.76
N ASP A 48 7.65 -41.88 22.59
CA ASP A 48 8.30 -40.66 22.10
C ASP A 48 7.33 -39.46 21.97
N VAL A 49 6.14 -39.69 21.40
CA VAL A 49 5.11 -38.67 21.19
C VAL A 49 4.55 -38.15 22.53
N TYR A 50 4.37 -39.03 23.52
CA TYR A 50 3.75 -38.67 24.79
C TYR A 50 4.74 -38.33 25.91
N SER A 51 6.03 -38.68 25.77
CA SER A 51 7.12 -38.21 26.64
C SER A 51 7.49 -36.75 26.38
N HIS A 52 7.12 -36.22 25.22
CA HIS A 52 7.21 -34.79 24.89
C HIS A 52 5.81 -34.18 24.74
N PRO A 53 4.97 -34.17 25.80
CA PRO A 53 3.67 -33.53 25.71
C PRO A 53 3.92 -32.07 25.34
N LYS A 54 3.27 -31.58 24.27
CA LYS A 54 3.37 -30.19 23.79
C LYS A 54 2.93 -29.23 24.91
N SER A 55 3.83 -28.95 25.83
CA SER A 55 3.67 -28.18 27.07
C SER A 55 3.27 -26.72 26.83
N LYS A 56 3.15 -26.29 25.57
CA LYS A 56 2.97 -24.90 25.19
C LYS A 56 1.50 -24.47 25.05
N VAL A 57 0.54 -25.39 24.93
CA VAL A 57 -0.87 -25.00 24.67
C VAL A 57 -1.50 -24.25 25.87
N ALA A 58 -1.06 -24.53 27.10
CA ALA A 58 -1.53 -23.80 28.28
C ALA A 58 -0.85 -22.44 28.47
N VAL A 59 0.38 -22.26 27.95
CA VAL A 59 1.16 -21.00 28.05
C VAL A 59 0.56 -19.90 27.15
N VAL A 60 -0.10 -20.29 26.05
CA VAL A 60 -0.69 -19.41 25.05
C VAL A 60 -1.77 -18.46 25.62
N LEU A 61 -2.54 -18.86 26.64
CA LEU A 61 -3.68 -18.06 27.11
C LEU A 61 -3.30 -16.93 28.07
N VAL A 62 -2.26 -17.11 28.88
CA VAL A 62 -1.85 -16.14 29.92
C VAL A 62 -1.09 -14.97 29.30
N GLU A 63 -0.31 -15.22 28.24
CA GLU A 63 0.47 -14.18 27.55
C GLU A 63 -0.38 -13.33 26.59
N LEU A 64 -1.61 -13.75 26.29
CA LEU A 64 -2.58 -13.03 25.43
C LEU A 64 -3.58 -12.18 26.22
N GLN A 65 -3.64 -12.29 27.55
CA GLN A 65 -4.63 -11.58 28.35
C GLN A 65 -4.18 -10.13 28.63
N HIS A 66 -5.07 -9.17 28.36
CA HIS A 66 -4.87 -7.76 28.71
C HIS A 66 -4.79 -7.61 30.24
N LYS A 67 -3.66 -7.14 30.75
CA LYS A 67 -3.44 -7.01 32.20
C LYS A 67 -4.15 -5.76 32.72
N SER A 68 -4.71 -5.82 33.93
CA SER A 68 -5.41 -4.67 34.51
C SER A 68 -4.44 -3.51 34.75
N GLY A 69 -4.65 -2.39 34.05
CA GLY A 69 -3.79 -1.21 34.13
C GLY A 69 -2.67 -1.13 33.09
N GLU A 70 -2.63 -2.06 32.13
CA GLU A 70 -1.74 -1.97 30.97
C GLU A 70 -2.26 -0.92 29.96
N SER A 71 -1.34 -0.19 29.32
CA SER A 71 -1.68 0.72 28.24
C SER A 71 -1.86 -0.04 26.93
N ASP A 72 -2.79 0.38 26.07
CA ASP A 72 -3.06 -0.29 24.78
C ASP A 72 -1.78 -0.46 23.94
N VAL A 73 -0.87 0.51 24.01
CA VAL A 73 0.42 0.48 23.29
C VAL A 73 1.32 -0.66 23.78
N ASP A 74 1.33 -0.91 25.09
CA ASP A 74 2.16 -1.96 25.68
C ASP A 74 1.55 -3.34 25.48
N TYR A 75 0.22 -3.45 25.53
CA TYR A 75 -0.50 -4.68 25.16
C TYR A 75 -0.25 -5.07 23.69
N ILE A 76 -0.29 -4.10 22.77
CA ILE A 76 0.03 -4.34 21.35
C ILE A 76 1.48 -4.83 21.18
N LYS A 77 2.43 -4.25 21.91
CA LYS A 77 3.84 -4.72 21.89
C LYS A 77 3.97 -6.13 22.45
N GLN A 78 3.27 -6.46 23.54
CA GLN A 78 3.25 -7.80 24.10
C GLN A 78 2.69 -8.81 23.09
N LEU A 79 1.55 -8.49 22.46
CA LEU A 79 0.91 -9.34 21.45
C LEU A 79 1.83 -9.54 20.24
N LYS A 80 2.49 -8.49 19.76
CA LYS A 80 3.44 -8.58 18.65
C LYS A 80 4.62 -9.49 18.98
N SER A 81 5.23 -9.31 20.16
CA SER A 81 6.34 -10.16 20.61
C SER A 81 5.91 -11.62 20.78
N PHE A 82 4.68 -11.86 21.25
CA PHE A 82 4.12 -13.20 21.36
C PHE A 82 3.99 -13.86 19.99
N VAL A 83 3.39 -13.18 19.00
CA VAL A 83 3.26 -13.71 17.63
C VAL A 83 4.63 -13.98 17.01
N GLU A 84 5.59 -13.06 17.14
CA GLU A 84 6.95 -13.24 16.63
C GLU A 84 7.66 -14.45 17.24
N LYS A 85 7.44 -14.74 18.52
CA LYS A 85 7.99 -15.93 19.19
C LYS A 85 7.37 -17.24 18.67
N GLN A 86 6.12 -17.22 18.23
CA GLN A 86 5.41 -18.41 17.73
C GLN A 86 5.65 -18.67 16.23
N CYS A 87 6.02 -17.64 15.45
CA CYS A 87 6.36 -17.76 14.03
C CYS A 87 7.36 -18.89 13.67
N PRO A 88 8.52 -19.04 14.35
CA PRO A 88 9.47 -20.09 14.01
C PRO A 88 8.92 -21.50 14.26
N GLU A 89 8.13 -21.69 15.31
CA GLU A 89 7.53 -22.98 15.65
C GLU A 89 6.40 -23.36 14.67
N ILE A 90 5.57 -22.39 14.27
CA ILE A 90 4.56 -22.59 13.22
C ILE A 90 5.24 -22.94 11.89
N THR A 91 6.36 -22.28 11.57
CA THR A 91 7.13 -22.54 10.34
C THR A 91 7.76 -23.93 10.34
N ASP A 92 8.30 -24.37 11.48
CA ASP A 92 8.84 -25.73 11.65
C ASP A 92 7.73 -26.79 11.51
N LEU A 93 6.58 -26.57 12.17
CA LEU A 93 5.41 -27.46 12.05
C LEU A 93 4.91 -27.58 10.62
N LEU A 94 4.82 -26.46 9.89
CA LEU A 94 4.44 -26.46 8.49
C LEU A 94 5.45 -27.25 7.64
N SER A 95 6.75 -27.06 7.87
CA SER A 95 7.82 -27.79 7.16
C SER A 95 7.76 -29.30 7.39
N ARG A 96 7.52 -29.71 8.65
CA ARG A 96 7.32 -31.12 9.01
C ARG A 96 6.06 -31.71 8.38
N ASN A 97 4.96 -30.97 8.38
CA ASN A 97 3.70 -31.42 7.75
C ASN A 97 3.84 -31.56 6.24
N VAL A 98 4.58 -30.68 5.57
CA VAL A 98 4.88 -30.81 4.13
C VAL A 98 5.68 -32.09 3.88
N THR A 99 6.72 -32.34 4.66
CA THR A 99 7.55 -33.56 4.55
C THR A 99 6.71 -34.82 4.77
N LEU A 100 5.85 -34.83 5.80
CA LEU A 100 4.94 -35.94 6.07
C LEU A 100 3.93 -36.14 4.93
N ALA A 101 3.37 -35.07 4.38
CA ALA A 101 2.45 -35.14 3.25
C ALA A 101 3.13 -35.71 1.99
N GLU A 102 4.38 -35.32 1.73
CA GLU A 102 5.19 -35.90 0.65
C GLU A 102 5.48 -37.38 0.86
N ASP A 103 5.82 -37.79 2.08
CA ASP A 103 6.12 -39.19 2.40
C ASP A 103 4.87 -40.06 2.30
N LEU A 104 3.72 -39.56 2.77
CA LEU A 104 2.43 -40.22 2.57
C LEU A 104 2.07 -40.34 1.08
N ALA A 105 2.34 -39.30 0.27
CA ALA A 105 2.11 -39.35 -1.18
C ALA A 105 3.05 -40.34 -1.89
N LYS A 106 4.30 -40.46 -1.45
CA LYS A 106 5.29 -41.43 -1.97
C LYS A 106 4.90 -42.86 -1.60
N ILE A 107 4.50 -43.12 -0.36
CA ILE A 107 4.05 -44.44 0.11
C ILE A 107 2.73 -44.84 -0.58
N GLY A 108 1.81 -43.89 -0.76
CA GLY A 108 0.56 -44.10 -1.48
C GLY A 108 0.72 -44.45 -2.96
N LYS A 109 1.90 -44.19 -3.56
CA LYS A 109 2.21 -44.47 -4.97
C LYS A 109 2.95 -45.81 -5.19
N GLY A 110 3.36 -46.48 -4.11
CA GLY A 110 4.17 -47.72 -4.16
C GLY A 110 3.40 -49.04 -4.02
N GLY A 111 2.10 -49.02 -3.74
CA GLY A 111 1.29 -50.24 -3.51
C GLY A 111 0.44 -50.63 -4.72
N SER A 112 1.03 -51.24 -5.75
CA SER A 112 0.25 -51.90 -6.81
C SER A 112 0.35 -53.42 -6.69
N SER A 113 -0.70 -54.03 -6.13
CA SER A 113 -1.11 -55.37 -6.54
C SER A 113 -2.61 -55.55 -6.31
N ARG A 114 -3.38 -55.41 -7.40
CA ARG A 114 -4.52 -56.27 -7.82
C ARG A 114 -5.62 -55.45 -8.52
N PRO A 115 -6.04 -55.85 -9.74
CA PRO A 115 -7.09 -55.15 -10.48
C PRO A 115 -8.44 -55.78 -10.16
N GLU A 116 -9.35 -55.02 -9.55
CA GLU A 116 -10.75 -55.46 -9.47
C GLU A 116 -11.75 -54.35 -9.79
N HIS A 117 -12.70 -54.75 -10.64
CA HIS A 117 -14.04 -54.23 -10.84
C HIS A 117 -14.28 -52.94 -11.64
N ARG A 118 -14.61 -53.18 -12.92
CA ARG A 118 -15.36 -52.29 -13.80
C ARG A 118 -16.77 -52.06 -13.24
N SER A 119 -17.06 -50.86 -12.76
CA SER A 119 -18.37 -50.17 -12.81
C SER A 119 -18.33 -48.76 -12.19
N SER A 120 -17.28 -48.43 -11.41
CA SER A 120 -17.08 -47.10 -10.77
C SER A 120 -16.01 -46.23 -11.47
N GLY A 121 -15.76 -46.44 -12.76
CA GLY A 121 -14.78 -45.64 -13.53
C GLY A 121 -15.35 -44.36 -14.14
N GLY A 122 -16.63 -44.38 -14.53
CA GLY A 122 -17.31 -43.24 -15.16
C GLY A 122 -17.54 -42.09 -14.19
N SER A 123 -18.08 -42.38 -13.00
CA SER A 123 -18.33 -41.36 -11.97
C SER A 123 -17.04 -40.68 -11.50
N LYS A 124 -15.97 -41.45 -11.27
CA LYS A 124 -14.64 -40.90 -10.91
C LYS A 124 -14.05 -40.03 -12.03
N ARG A 125 -14.25 -40.40 -13.31
CA ARG A 125 -13.79 -39.61 -14.46
C ARG A 125 -14.55 -38.29 -14.58
N VAL A 126 -15.87 -38.30 -14.33
CA VAL A 126 -16.68 -37.08 -14.32
C VAL A 126 -16.26 -36.16 -13.18
N LEU A 127 -16.11 -36.69 -11.95
CA LEU A 127 -15.65 -35.91 -10.80
C LEU A 127 -14.26 -35.28 -11.04
N LEU A 128 -13.32 -36.06 -11.59
CA LEU A 128 -11.98 -35.57 -11.92
C LEU A 128 -12.02 -34.49 -13.02
N GLY A 129 -12.90 -34.64 -14.00
CA GLY A 129 -13.14 -33.62 -15.03
C GLY A 129 -13.76 -32.34 -14.49
N THR A 130 -14.66 -32.43 -13.50
CA THR A 130 -15.20 -31.27 -12.79
C THR A 130 -14.12 -30.57 -11.98
N LEU A 131 -13.36 -31.31 -11.16
CA LEU A 131 -12.25 -30.75 -10.36
C LEU A 131 -11.19 -30.05 -11.22
N HIS A 132 -10.85 -30.59 -12.39
CA HIS A 132 -9.91 -29.95 -13.30
C HIS A 132 -10.47 -28.63 -13.86
N ARG A 133 -11.76 -28.59 -14.18
CA ARG A 133 -12.43 -27.38 -14.65
C ARG A 133 -12.46 -26.32 -13.54
N ASP A 134 -12.87 -26.71 -12.33
CA ASP A 134 -12.92 -25.82 -11.18
C ASP A 134 -11.52 -25.26 -10.85
N LEU A 135 -10.47 -26.09 -10.93
CA LEU A 135 -9.09 -25.65 -10.75
C LEU A 135 -8.66 -24.65 -11.82
N GLN A 136 -9.02 -24.88 -13.07
CA GLN A 136 -8.71 -23.97 -14.18
C GLN A 136 -9.46 -22.64 -14.02
N GLU A 137 -10.75 -22.67 -13.66
CA GLU A 137 -11.56 -21.48 -13.41
C GLU A 137 -11.02 -20.68 -12.21
N ALA A 138 -10.66 -21.35 -11.11
CA ALA A 138 -10.05 -20.71 -9.95
C ALA A 138 -8.69 -20.09 -10.29
N SER A 139 -7.86 -20.75 -11.12
CA SER A 139 -6.59 -20.19 -11.59
C SER A 139 -6.80 -18.94 -12.43
N GLN A 140 -7.78 -18.94 -13.34
CA GLN A 140 -8.10 -17.78 -14.15
C GLN A 140 -8.61 -16.61 -13.30
N GLN A 141 -9.46 -16.89 -12.30
CA GLN A 141 -9.91 -15.87 -11.35
C GLN A 141 -8.73 -15.30 -10.56
N LEU A 142 -7.80 -16.13 -10.12
CA LEU A 142 -6.61 -15.70 -9.40
C LEU A 142 -5.73 -14.78 -10.26
N ASP A 143 -5.54 -15.09 -11.54
CA ASP A 143 -4.80 -14.23 -12.46
C ASP A 143 -5.50 -12.88 -12.66
N THR A 144 -6.82 -12.86 -12.82
CA THR A 144 -7.58 -11.59 -12.93
C THR A 144 -7.43 -10.74 -11.67
N LEU A 145 -7.63 -11.33 -10.49
CA LEU A 145 -7.46 -10.64 -9.20
C LEU A 145 -6.03 -10.13 -9.01
N LYS A 146 -5.02 -10.86 -9.49
CA LYS A 146 -3.62 -10.41 -9.43
C LYS A 146 -3.40 -9.17 -10.29
N THR A 147 -3.97 -9.12 -11.50
CA THR A 147 -3.88 -7.92 -12.35
C THR A 147 -4.63 -6.73 -11.75
N GLU A 148 -5.83 -6.96 -11.21
CA GLU A 148 -6.62 -5.92 -10.54
C GLU A 148 -5.90 -5.37 -9.30
N LYS A 149 -5.31 -6.26 -8.48
CA LYS A 149 -4.47 -5.86 -7.35
C LYS A 149 -3.34 -4.93 -7.78
N THR A 150 -2.59 -5.29 -8.82
CA THR A 150 -1.48 -4.44 -9.29
C THR A 150 -1.97 -3.08 -9.81
N LYS A 151 -3.15 -3.06 -10.44
CA LYS A 151 -3.78 -1.81 -10.91
C LYS A 151 -4.18 -0.93 -9.73
N ILE A 152 -4.90 -1.48 -8.74
CA ILE A 152 -5.31 -0.76 -7.52
C ILE A 152 -4.08 -0.25 -6.75
N GLU A 153 -3.01 -1.05 -6.62
CA GLU A 153 -1.77 -0.63 -5.98
C GLU A 153 -1.12 0.56 -6.70
N SER A 154 -1.13 0.56 -8.05
CA SER A 154 -0.63 1.69 -8.83
C SER A 154 -1.49 2.95 -8.68
N GLU A 155 -2.82 2.81 -8.68
CA GLU A 155 -3.76 3.92 -8.47
C GLU A 155 -3.62 4.51 -7.05
N ALA A 156 -3.50 3.66 -6.03
CA ALA A 156 -3.26 4.08 -4.66
C ALA A 156 -1.94 4.88 -4.54
N SER A 157 -0.87 4.41 -5.19
CA SER A 157 0.40 5.14 -5.22
C SER A 157 0.26 6.52 -5.88
N MET A 158 -0.49 6.62 -6.99
CA MET A 158 -0.77 7.89 -7.65
C MET A 158 -1.53 8.85 -6.73
N TYR A 159 -2.58 8.38 -6.04
CA TYR A 159 -3.35 9.21 -5.10
C TYR A 159 -2.54 9.64 -3.89
N CYS A 160 -1.70 8.77 -3.32
CA CYS A 160 -0.79 9.15 -2.23
C CYS A 160 0.17 10.26 -2.66
N ASN A 161 0.74 10.16 -3.87
CA ASN A 161 1.64 11.20 -4.39
C ASN A 161 0.91 12.53 -4.61
N LEU A 162 -0.32 12.49 -5.13
CA LEU A 162 -1.13 13.68 -5.33
C LEU A 162 -1.49 14.35 -4.00
N ALA A 163 -1.89 13.57 -2.99
CA ALA A 163 -2.16 14.06 -1.65
C ALA A 163 -0.93 14.70 -1.01
N GLY A 164 0.24 14.07 -1.12
CA GLY A 164 1.50 14.63 -0.61
C GLY A 164 1.89 15.95 -1.30
N LYS A 165 1.63 16.09 -2.61
CA LYS A 165 1.83 17.37 -3.32
C LYS A 165 0.87 18.46 -2.82
N MET A 166 -0.41 18.13 -2.61
CA MET A 166 -1.40 19.07 -2.06
C MET A 166 -1.04 19.49 -0.64
N GLU A 167 -0.59 18.57 0.20
CA GLU A 167 -0.12 18.86 1.56
C GLU A 167 1.09 19.80 1.54
N SER A 168 2.09 19.52 0.69
CA SER A 168 3.24 20.41 0.52
C SER A 168 2.82 21.82 0.08
N ASN A 169 1.89 21.92 -0.89
CA ASN A 169 1.41 23.21 -1.36
C ASN A 169 0.67 23.98 -0.27
N LEU A 170 -0.21 23.31 0.50
CA LEU A 170 -0.91 23.92 1.62
C LEU A 170 0.06 24.38 2.70
N LYS A 171 1.11 23.59 2.97
CA LYS A 171 2.16 23.97 3.91
C LYS A 171 2.91 25.21 3.44
N SER A 172 3.35 25.24 2.18
CA SER A 172 4.01 26.42 1.61
C SER A 172 3.11 27.67 1.64
N LEU A 173 1.81 27.50 1.37
CA LEU A 173 0.85 28.59 1.46
C LEU A 173 0.68 29.08 2.90
N SER A 174 0.55 28.17 3.87
CA SER A 174 0.48 28.51 5.29
C SER A 174 1.75 29.22 5.76
N ASP A 175 2.93 28.77 5.35
CA ASP A 175 4.21 29.40 5.68
C ASP A 175 4.33 30.80 5.06
N ALA A 176 3.81 31.02 3.84
CA ALA A 176 3.71 32.34 3.22
C ALA A 176 2.77 33.28 3.99
N TYR A 177 1.58 32.81 4.40
CA TYR A 177 0.66 33.60 5.23
C TYR A 177 1.27 33.96 6.58
N ASN A 178 1.93 33.01 7.24
CA ASN A 178 2.62 33.26 8.51
C ASN A 178 3.74 34.31 8.36
N SER A 179 4.48 34.27 7.25
CA SER A 179 5.52 35.26 6.95
C SER A 179 4.94 36.65 6.71
N LEU A 180 3.81 36.73 6.00
CA LEU A 180 3.10 37.98 5.74
C LEU A 180 2.53 38.57 7.04
N GLU A 181 1.96 37.73 7.91
CA GLU A 181 1.46 38.15 9.21
C GLU A 181 2.59 38.73 10.08
N GLN A 182 3.77 38.08 10.10
CA GLN A 182 4.94 38.60 10.79
C GLN A 182 5.38 39.96 10.22
N ALA A 183 5.45 40.09 8.88
CA ALA A 183 5.80 41.35 8.23
C ALA A 183 4.80 42.47 8.57
N ASN A 184 3.49 42.18 8.53
CA ASN A 184 2.44 43.13 8.93
C ASN A 184 2.57 43.54 10.39
N PHE A 185 2.80 42.59 11.30
CA PHE A 185 3.02 42.89 12.71
C PHE A 185 4.24 43.80 12.93
N HIS A 186 5.33 43.56 12.20
CA HIS A 186 6.51 44.42 12.22
C HIS A 186 6.20 45.84 11.73
N LEU A 187 5.49 45.97 10.61
CA LEU A 187 5.06 47.26 10.06
C LEU A 187 4.10 48.00 11.01
N GLU A 188 3.13 47.31 11.62
CA GLU A 188 2.23 47.89 12.60
C GLU A 188 2.99 48.44 13.83
N LYS A 189 3.99 47.68 14.30
CA LYS A 189 4.86 48.12 15.39
C LYS A 189 5.67 49.35 15.02
N GLU A 190 6.20 49.41 13.80
CA GLU A 190 6.93 50.57 13.29
C GLU A 190 6.02 51.80 13.14
N ILE A 191 4.83 51.64 12.55
CA ILE A 191 3.81 52.70 12.45
C ILE A 191 3.44 53.22 13.84
N LYS A 192 3.23 52.32 14.80
CA LYS A 192 2.91 52.71 16.19
C LYS A 192 4.07 53.45 16.85
N ALA A 193 5.31 53.01 16.62
CA ALA A 193 6.51 53.69 17.11
C ALA A 193 6.63 55.11 16.54
N LEU A 194 6.48 55.25 15.21
CA LEU A 194 6.47 56.55 14.51
C LEU A 194 5.37 57.48 15.05
N LYS A 195 4.16 56.96 15.28
CA LYS A 195 3.05 57.73 15.88
C LYS A 195 3.30 58.12 17.35
N SER A 196 3.97 57.26 18.13
CA SER A 196 4.28 57.50 19.55
C SER A 196 5.49 58.40 19.79
N GLY A 197 6.38 58.55 18.79
CA GLY A 197 7.61 59.34 18.85
C GLY A 197 7.42 60.86 18.87
N GLY A 198 6.19 61.37 19.03
CA GLY A 198 5.95 62.79 19.33
C GLY A 198 6.24 63.77 18.19
N ALA A 199 6.13 63.34 16.94
CA ALA A 199 6.01 64.25 15.81
C ALA A 199 4.78 63.83 15.02
N THR A 200 3.82 64.74 14.88
CA THR A 200 2.99 64.79 13.67
C THR A 200 3.96 64.64 12.51
N PRO A 201 3.93 63.53 11.75
CA PRO A 201 4.57 63.58 10.48
C PRO A 201 3.63 64.43 9.65
N ILE A 202 3.98 65.71 9.53
CA ILE A 202 4.13 66.22 8.17
C ILE A 202 5.36 65.47 7.60
N LEU A 203 5.28 64.14 7.50
CA LEU A 203 5.84 63.44 6.37
C LEU A 203 5.02 64.04 5.25
N ASP A 204 5.70 64.69 4.34
CA ASP A 204 5.09 65.19 3.14
C ASP A 204 4.55 63.98 2.35
N VAL A 205 3.35 63.51 2.75
CA VAL A 205 2.62 62.42 2.10
C VAL A 205 2.40 62.80 0.64
N GLU A 206 2.29 64.10 0.37
CA GLU A 206 2.33 64.71 -0.95
C GLU A 206 3.65 64.38 -1.67
N ALA A 207 4.83 64.59 -1.08
CA ALA A 207 6.12 64.20 -1.69
C ALA A 207 6.28 62.69 -1.91
N VAL A 208 5.85 61.85 -0.96
CA VAL A 208 5.92 60.37 -1.13
C VAL A 208 4.97 59.90 -2.22
N LYS A 209 3.74 60.46 -2.27
CA LYS A 209 2.76 60.19 -3.32
C LYS A 209 3.20 60.76 -4.66
N ALA A 210 3.90 61.89 -4.68
CA ALA A 210 4.48 62.47 -5.89
C ALA A 210 5.59 61.57 -6.43
N LYS A 211 6.48 61.06 -5.59
CA LYS A 211 7.54 60.12 -6.01
C LYS A 211 6.97 58.81 -6.54
N ALA A 212 5.95 58.25 -5.89
CA ALA A 212 5.28 57.03 -6.37
C ALA A 212 4.58 57.25 -7.72
N ARG A 213 3.99 58.43 -7.95
CA ARG A 213 3.41 58.80 -9.25
C ARG A 213 4.47 59.04 -10.32
N GLU A 214 5.59 59.67 -9.98
CA GLU A 214 6.72 59.88 -10.89
C GLU A 214 7.31 58.54 -11.34
N GLU A 215 7.47 57.58 -10.42
CA GLU A 215 7.96 56.24 -10.73
C GLU A 215 6.97 55.46 -11.62
N ALA A 216 5.68 55.50 -11.32
CA ALA A 216 4.63 54.91 -12.16
C ALA A 216 4.57 55.56 -13.56
N GLN A 217 4.73 56.89 -13.63
CA GLN A 217 4.76 57.61 -14.91
C GLN A 217 6.01 57.23 -15.71
N LYS A 218 7.17 57.08 -15.07
CA LYS A 218 8.41 56.68 -15.71
C LYS A 218 8.35 55.25 -16.25
N GLU A 219 7.72 54.33 -15.52
CA GLU A 219 7.47 52.97 -16.00
C GLU A 219 6.50 52.98 -17.19
N SER A 220 5.42 53.77 -17.12
CA SER A 220 4.49 53.95 -18.24
C SER A 220 5.15 54.57 -19.48
N GLU A 221 6.03 55.55 -19.29
CA GLU A 221 6.81 56.18 -20.38
C GLU A 221 7.80 55.20 -20.99
N ALA A 222 8.40 54.31 -20.20
CA ALA A 222 9.29 53.27 -20.70
C ALA A 222 8.52 52.23 -21.54
N GLU A 223 7.37 51.75 -21.06
CA GLU A 223 6.50 50.83 -21.81
C GLU A 223 5.98 51.46 -23.12
N LEU A 224 5.57 52.73 -23.05
CA LEU A 224 5.16 53.48 -24.25
C LEU A 224 6.31 53.62 -25.24
N ASN A 225 7.52 53.89 -24.77
CA ASN A 225 8.69 53.99 -25.64
C ASN A 225 9.02 52.64 -26.32
N ASP A 226 8.94 51.53 -25.58
CA ASP A 226 9.12 50.20 -26.15
C ASP A 226 8.05 49.89 -27.22
N LEU A 227 6.79 50.29 -26.98
CA LEU A 227 5.72 50.16 -27.97
C LEU A 227 5.98 51.00 -29.23
N LEU A 228 6.46 52.25 -29.06
CA LEU A 228 6.82 53.11 -30.18
C LEU A 228 7.99 52.56 -31.00
N VAL A 229 8.98 51.94 -30.35
CA VAL A 229 10.07 51.24 -31.05
C VAL A 229 9.53 50.06 -31.85
N CYS A 230 8.64 49.25 -31.27
CA CYS A 230 8.00 48.14 -31.98
C CYS A 230 7.21 48.62 -33.20
N LEU A 231 6.40 49.67 -33.03
CA LEU A 231 5.61 50.25 -34.11
C LEU A 231 6.50 50.84 -35.21
N GLY A 232 7.60 51.52 -34.86
CA GLY A 232 8.56 52.02 -35.84
C GLY A 232 9.25 50.90 -36.63
N GLN A 233 9.56 49.78 -35.97
CA GLN A 233 10.10 48.60 -36.65
C GLN A 233 9.06 47.97 -37.60
N GLU A 234 7.80 47.90 -37.19
CA GLU A 234 6.70 47.41 -38.01
C GLU A 234 6.49 48.31 -39.23
N GLN A 235 6.43 49.63 -39.05
CA GLN A 235 6.30 50.59 -40.14
C GLN A 235 7.44 50.47 -41.16
N ASN A 236 8.68 50.31 -40.70
CA ASN A 236 9.85 50.12 -41.58
C ASN A 236 9.78 48.78 -42.34
N LYS A 237 9.30 47.72 -41.69
CA LYS A 237 9.06 46.43 -42.37
C LYS A 237 7.96 46.55 -43.42
N VAL A 238 6.85 47.21 -43.10
CA VAL A 238 5.76 47.50 -44.02
C VAL A 238 6.29 48.29 -45.21
N GLU A 239 6.98 49.41 -45.01
CA GLU A 239 7.55 50.21 -46.10
C GLU A 239 8.46 49.40 -47.04
N LYS A 240 9.37 48.59 -46.49
CA LYS A 240 10.25 47.72 -47.28
C LYS A 240 9.48 46.66 -48.08
N LEU A 241 8.45 46.07 -47.47
CA LEU A 241 7.61 45.08 -48.14
C LEU A 241 6.73 45.74 -49.20
N SER A 242 6.18 46.92 -48.93
CA SER A 242 5.39 47.71 -49.87
C SER A 242 6.20 48.07 -51.12
N VAL A 243 7.45 48.52 -50.95
CA VAL A 243 8.35 48.79 -52.08
C VAL A 243 8.57 47.53 -52.92
N ARG A 244 8.84 46.38 -52.28
CA ARG A 244 9.09 45.12 -52.96
C ARG A 244 7.84 44.54 -53.65
N LEU A 245 6.65 44.74 -53.08
CA LEU A 245 5.37 44.34 -53.68
C LEU A 245 5.04 45.23 -54.89
N LEU A 246 5.30 46.53 -54.77
CA LEU A 246 5.14 47.46 -55.89
C LEU A 246 6.08 47.11 -57.05
N GLU A 247 7.33 46.74 -56.77
CA GLU A 247 8.28 46.20 -57.78
C GLU A 247 7.76 44.92 -58.47
N LEU A 248 6.94 44.11 -57.79
CA LEU A 248 6.31 42.91 -58.34
C LEU A 248 4.99 43.21 -59.08
N GLY A 249 4.56 44.47 -59.11
CA GLY A 249 3.33 44.91 -59.78
C GLY A 249 2.05 44.71 -58.95
N GLU A 250 2.17 44.46 -57.65
CA GLU A 250 1.05 44.32 -56.72
C GLU A 250 0.59 45.69 -56.19
N ASP A 251 -0.73 45.87 -56.06
CA ASP A 251 -1.35 47.07 -55.48
C ASP A 251 -1.47 46.92 -53.96
N VAL A 252 -0.54 47.57 -53.25
CA VAL A 252 -0.42 47.49 -51.79
C VAL A 252 -1.59 48.18 -51.08
N ASP A 253 -2.10 49.29 -51.62
CA ASP A 253 -3.20 50.04 -51.00
C ASP A 253 -4.48 49.20 -50.97
N LYS A 254 -4.73 48.47 -52.06
CA LYS A 254 -5.85 47.51 -52.14
C LYS A 254 -5.66 46.28 -51.25
N LEU A 255 -4.42 45.85 -51.00
CA LEU A 255 -4.13 44.72 -50.11
C LEU A 255 -4.31 45.08 -48.62
N LEU A 256 -4.12 46.34 -48.26
CA LEU A 256 -4.31 46.83 -46.89
C LEU A 256 -5.76 47.20 -46.57
N GLU A 257 -6.63 47.30 -47.59
CA GLU A 257 -8.05 47.59 -47.41
C GLU A 257 -8.74 46.50 -46.57
N GLY A 258 -9.13 46.83 -45.33
CA GLY A 258 -9.77 45.92 -44.37
C GLY A 258 -8.84 45.26 -43.35
N ILE A 259 -7.52 45.53 -43.38
CA ILE A 259 -6.57 45.06 -42.36
C ILE A 259 -6.54 46.09 -41.22
N GLY A 260 -7.28 45.84 -40.14
CA GLY A 260 -7.32 46.69 -38.94
C GLY A 260 -8.70 46.84 -38.29
N ASP A 261 -9.77 46.51 -39.01
CA ASP A 261 -11.15 46.71 -38.54
C ASP A 261 -11.61 45.67 -37.49
N ASP A 262 -10.84 44.60 -37.26
CA ASP A 262 -11.22 43.46 -36.40
C ASP A 262 -10.76 43.59 -34.93
N ILE A 263 -10.00 44.65 -34.58
CA ILE A 263 -9.43 44.83 -33.22
C ILE A 263 -10.34 45.69 -32.32
N GLY A 264 -11.43 46.25 -32.84
CA GLY A 264 -12.28 47.24 -32.16
C GLY A 264 -13.52 46.72 -31.41
N LEU A 265 -13.74 45.41 -31.27
CA LEU A 265 -14.96 44.84 -30.67
C LEU A 265 -14.69 43.92 -29.45
N LEU A 266 -13.94 44.42 -28.47
CA LEU A 266 -14.08 43.94 -27.10
C LEU A 266 -14.75 45.05 -26.30
N GLU A 267 -16.09 44.99 -26.26
CA GLU A 267 -16.94 45.82 -25.42
C GLU A 267 -16.45 45.77 -23.97
N ASP A 268 -16.29 46.95 -23.39
CA ASP A 268 -16.15 47.18 -21.95
C ASP A 268 -17.23 46.40 -21.20
N VAL A 269 -16.84 45.31 -20.54
CA VAL A 269 -17.67 44.71 -19.51
C VAL A 269 -17.58 45.63 -18.29
N GLU A 270 -18.54 46.55 -18.19
CA GLU A 270 -18.82 47.29 -16.97
C GLU A 270 -19.00 46.27 -15.83
N VAL A 271 -18.05 46.27 -14.89
CA VAL A 271 -18.17 45.53 -13.64
C VAL A 271 -19.07 46.38 -12.74
N GLU A 272 -20.36 46.04 -12.64
CA GLU A 272 -21.21 46.55 -11.58
C GLU A 272 -20.70 46.03 -10.22
N GLU A 273 -20.37 46.97 -9.33
CA GLU A 273 -20.09 46.72 -7.91
C GLU A 273 -21.42 46.49 -7.15
N ASP A 274 -21.53 45.38 -6.45
CA ASP A 274 -22.47 45.13 -5.34
C ASP A 274 -21.71 44.50 -4.16
#